data_AF-A0A356D2Q3-F1
#
_entry.id   AF-A0A356D2Q3-F1
#
_cell.length_a   1.000
_cell.length_b   1.000
_cell.length_c   1.000
_cell.angle_alpha   90.00
_cell.angle_beta   90.00
_cell.angle_gamma   90.00
#
_symmetry.space_group_name_H-M   'P 1'
#
loop_
_entity.id
_entity.type
_entity.pdbx_description
1 polymer ?
#
loop_
_entity_poly.entity_id
_entity_poly.type
_entity_poly.pdbx_seq_one_letter_code
_entity_poly.pdbx_strand_id
1 'polypeptide(L)'
;MREISIPLQLVDILSDAQLHSGEQLGDKLGMTRAAINKHIKTLRSWGLNIQTVTGKGYKLPYQMNLLNRETIKKQIDDVNIIVEPVIDSTNQYMLERIPNLKSGDTCLAEYQSAGRGRRGRQWISPFGCNLYLSMYWKLEQGPAAAIGLSLVVGIVIAETLNKLGSNKVKVKVKWPNDLYMNDKKLAGILVELTGKTGDAAHIIIGIGINIGMDKNNVEDNKAINQSWASLIDEVNDIERNELSINIIQTLRTALVLFEKAGLKPFIERWFKLDNFFNRKIKLLIGNDIIVGIERGINEQGALLLQKENGEIVPYIGGEISLRSNE
;
A
#
# COMPACT_ATOMS: atom_id res chain seq x y z
N MET A 1 -24.26 2.62 7.03
CA MET A 1 -24.04 3.94 6.40
C MET A 1 -24.21 5.13 7.36
N ARG A 2 -25.28 5.25 8.17
CA ARG A 2 -25.45 6.40 9.09
C ARG A 2 -24.36 6.54 10.16
N GLU A 3 -23.76 5.44 10.63
CA GLU A 3 -22.79 5.46 11.74
C GLU A 3 -21.44 6.13 11.41
N ILE A 4 -21.03 6.15 10.14
CA ILE A 4 -19.73 6.74 9.72
C ILE A 4 -19.87 8.15 9.13
N SER A 5 -21.08 8.58 8.80
CA SER A 5 -21.32 9.87 8.12
C SER A 5 -20.91 11.06 8.98
N ILE A 6 -21.21 11.05 10.28
CA ILE A 6 -20.84 12.15 11.20
C ILE A 6 -19.32 12.21 11.42
N PRO A 7 -18.60 11.10 11.72
CA PRO A 7 -17.15 11.12 11.74
C PRO A 7 -16.52 11.69 10.47
N LEU A 8 -17.01 11.36 9.28
CA LEU A 8 -16.48 11.89 8.02
C LEU A 8 -16.72 13.40 7.86
N GLN A 9 -17.91 13.89 8.21
CA GLN A 9 -18.16 15.34 8.24
C GLN A 9 -17.22 16.08 9.20
N LEU A 10 -16.89 15.46 10.34
CA LEU A 10 -15.91 16.01 11.27
C LEU A 10 -14.49 16.02 10.67
N VAL A 11 -14.11 14.99 9.91
CA VAL A 11 -12.83 14.98 9.17
C VAL A 11 -12.80 16.12 8.18
N ASP A 12 -13.85 16.32 7.39
CA ASP A 12 -13.92 17.41 6.41
C ASP A 12 -13.73 18.78 7.08
N ILE A 13 -14.34 19.00 8.25
CA ILE A 13 -14.17 20.24 9.01
C ILE A 13 -12.75 20.39 9.56
N LEU A 14 -12.21 19.34 10.18
CA LEU A 14 -10.91 19.39 10.85
C LEU A 14 -9.71 19.34 9.89
N SER A 15 -9.95 18.95 8.63
CA SER A 15 -8.92 18.81 7.59
C SER A 15 -8.16 20.10 7.29
N ASP A 16 -8.72 21.26 7.64
CA ASP A 16 -8.10 22.59 7.49
C ASP A 16 -7.01 22.88 8.55
N ALA A 17 -6.82 21.96 9.50
CA ALA A 17 -5.92 22.06 10.64
C ALA A 17 -6.16 23.27 11.57
N GLN A 18 -7.30 23.94 11.44
CA GLN A 18 -7.70 25.03 12.32
C GLN A 18 -8.28 24.49 13.63
N LEU A 19 -8.36 25.37 14.61
CA LEU A 19 -8.95 25.04 15.91
C LEU A 19 -10.47 25.23 15.86
N HIS A 20 -11.21 24.14 16.08
CA HIS A 20 -12.67 24.14 16.10
C HIS A 20 -13.18 23.79 17.50
N SER A 21 -14.01 24.64 18.08
CA SER A 21 -14.57 24.39 19.41
C SER A 21 -15.61 23.27 19.37
N GLY A 22 -15.76 22.53 20.47
CA GLY A 22 -16.80 21.49 20.56
C GLY A 22 -18.23 22.05 20.43
N GLU A 23 -18.44 23.32 20.76
CA GLU A 23 -19.72 24.03 20.56
C GLU A 23 -19.95 24.34 19.09
N GLN A 24 -18.97 24.94 18.41
CA GLN A 24 -19.04 25.24 16.98
C GLN A 24 -19.33 23.98 16.15
N LEU A 25 -18.63 22.88 16.48
CA LEU A 25 -18.86 21.58 15.85
C LEU A 25 -20.26 21.03 16.17
N GLY A 26 -20.72 21.19 17.42
CA GLY A 26 -22.05 20.78 17.85
C GLY A 26 -23.16 21.53 17.11
N ASP A 27 -23.07 22.86 17.04
CA ASP A 27 -24.04 23.71 16.36
C ASP A 27 -24.10 23.39 14.86
N LYS A 28 -22.93 23.24 14.21
CA LYS A 28 -22.83 22.95 12.77
C LYS A 28 -23.40 21.58 12.40
N LEU A 29 -23.30 20.59 13.28
CA LEU A 29 -23.75 19.22 13.03
C LEU A 29 -25.10 18.89 13.70
N GLY A 30 -25.68 19.82 14.47
CA GLY A 30 -26.92 19.61 15.23
C GLY A 30 -26.76 18.59 16.36
N MET A 31 -25.62 18.62 17.06
CA MET A 31 -25.24 17.62 18.07
C MET A 31 -24.75 18.26 19.37
N THR A 32 -24.87 17.52 20.49
CA THR A 32 -24.29 17.98 21.76
C THR A 32 -22.77 17.85 21.76
N ARG A 33 -22.08 18.67 22.57
CA ARG A 33 -20.61 18.56 22.78
C ARG A 33 -20.18 17.14 23.19
N ALA A 34 -20.99 16.45 24.00
CA ALA A 34 -20.72 15.08 24.42
C ALA A 34 -20.76 14.09 23.24
N ALA A 35 -21.70 14.27 22.30
CA ALA A 35 -21.79 13.46 21.09
C ALA A 35 -20.63 13.74 20.13
N ILE A 36 -20.20 15.00 19.98
CA ILE A 36 -18.97 15.36 19.24
C ILE A 36 -17.76 14.61 19.82
N ASN A 37 -17.58 14.64 21.14
CA ASN A 37 -16.46 13.95 21.80
C ASN A 37 -16.47 12.43 21.54
N LYS A 38 -17.65 11.80 21.43
CA LYS A 38 -17.77 10.38 21.04
C LYS A 38 -17.21 10.15 19.63
N HIS A 39 -17.55 11.00 18.67
CA HIS A 39 -17.05 10.88 17.30
C HIS A 39 -15.56 11.22 17.18
N ILE A 40 -15.04 12.17 17.96
CA ILE A 40 -13.59 12.42 18.04
C ILE A 40 -12.84 11.17 18.51
N LYS A 41 -13.39 10.40 19.47
CA LYS A 41 -12.80 9.11 19.87
C LYS A 41 -12.80 8.09 18.73
N THR A 42 -13.87 8.03 17.93
CA THR A 42 -13.92 7.18 16.72
C THR A 42 -12.83 7.58 15.73
N LEU A 43 -12.65 8.87 15.45
CA LEU A 43 -11.60 9.35 14.56
C LEU A 43 -10.18 9.00 15.07
N ARG A 44 -9.95 9.09 16.38
CA ARG A 44 -8.70 8.62 16.98
C ARG A 44 -8.48 7.12 16.80
N SER A 45 -9.53 6.29 16.90
CA SER A 45 -9.45 4.86 16.60
C SER A 45 -9.20 4.54 15.11
N TRP A 46 -9.43 5.52 14.23
CA TRP A 46 -9.01 5.43 12.83
C TRP A 46 -7.57 5.91 12.62
N GLY A 47 -6.84 6.25 13.69
CA GLY A 47 -5.44 6.69 13.63
C GLY A 47 -5.25 8.18 13.37
N LEU A 48 -6.31 9.01 13.43
CA LEU A 48 -6.14 10.46 13.35
C LEU A 48 -5.57 11.01 14.67
N ASN A 49 -4.44 11.72 14.58
CA ASN A 49 -3.81 12.40 15.71
C ASN A 49 -4.52 13.73 16.05
N ILE A 50 -5.77 13.65 16.50
CA ILE A 50 -6.55 14.85 16.86
C ILE A 50 -6.07 15.37 18.21
N GLN A 51 -5.54 16.59 18.21
CA GLN A 51 -5.12 17.30 19.41
C GLN A 51 -6.33 17.95 20.09
N THR A 52 -6.48 17.74 21.40
CA THR A 52 -7.44 18.50 22.21
C THR A 52 -6.71 19.65 22.88
N VAL A 53 -7.18 20.88 22.62
CA VAL A 53 -6.74 22.07 23.34
C VAL A 53 -7.76 22.36 24.42
N THR A 54 -7.40 22.08 25.68
CA THR A 54 -8.30 22.18 26.84
C THR A 54 -9.02 23.53 26.88
N GLY A 55 -10.35 23.48 26.98
CA GLY A 55 -11.21 24.67 27.01
C GLY A 55 -11.39 25.39 25.67
N LYS A 56 -10.67 25.01 24.60
CA LYS A 56 -10.75 25.69 23.29
C LYS A 56 -11.35 24.81 22.19
N GLY A 57 -10.95 23.53 22.09
CA GLY A 57 -11.49 22.67 21.02
C GLY A 57 -10.55 21.58 20.55
N TYR A 58 -10.72 21.21 19.28
CA TYR A 58 -10.00 20.14 18.59
C TYR A 58 -9.32 20.69 17.33
N LYS A 59 -8.15 20.14 17.00
CA LYS A 59 -7.46 20.42 15.73
C LYS A 59 -6.62 19.24 15.28
N LEU A 60 -6.31 19.18 13.99
CA LEU A 60 -5.27 18.32 13.45
C LEU A 60 -3.91 19.05 13.46
N PRO A 61 -2.79 18.32 13.56
CA PRO A 61 -1.45 18.91 13.57
C PRO A 61 -1.04 19.49 12.20
N TYR A 62 -1.62 18.98 11.12
CA TYR A 62 -1.33 19.39 9.74
C TYR A 62 -2.60 19.30 8.89
N GLN A 63 -2.63 20.08 7.81
CA GLN A 63 -3.71 20.04 6.84
C GLN A 63 -3.74 18.66 6.19
N MET A 64 -4.93 18.07 6.05
CA MET A 64 -5.06 16.75 5.42
C MET A 64 -5.08 16.89 3.91
N ASN A 65 -4.29 16.06 3.24
CA ASN A 65 -4.38 15.88 1.81
C ASN A 65 -5.30 14.70 1.49
N LEU A 66 -6.61 14.93 1.45
CA LEU A 66 -7.60 13.87 1.20
C LEU A 66 -7.63 13.48 -0.30
N LEU A 67 -7.94 12.20 -0.54
CA LEU A 67 -8.19 11.64 -1.85
C LEU A 67 -9.47 12.23 -2.44
N ASN A 68 -9.39 12.64 -3.69
CA ASN A 68 -10.47 13.22 -4.46
C ASN A 68 -10.69 12.42 -5.74
N ARG A 69 -11.82 11.70 -5.78
CA ARG A 69 -12.21 10.88 -6.92
C ARG A 69 -12.21 11.67 -8.23
N GLU A 70 -12.76 12.88 -8.24
CA GLU A 70 -12.91 13.67 -9.46
C GLU A 70 -11.55 14.15 -9.97
N THR A 71 -10.65 14.57 -9.08
CA THR A 71 -9.27 14.93 -9.43
C THR A 71 -8.54 13.76 -10.08
N ILE A 72 -8.60 12.57 -9.46
CA ILE A 72 -7.93 11.37 -9.99
C ILE A 72 -8.58 10.94 -11.31
N LYS A 73 -9.92 10.87 -11.35
CA LYS A 73 -10.67 10.37 -12.52
C LYS A 73 -10.46 11.24 -13.77
N LYS A 74 -10.30 12.56 -13.61
CA LYS A 74 -10.01 13.49 -14.72
C LYS A 74 -8.70 13.19 -15.46
N GLN A 75 -7.74 12.51 -14.82
CA GLN A 75 -6.44 12.18 -15.40
C GLN A 75 -6.34 10.71 -15.82
N ILE A 76 -7.40 9.93 -15.60
CA ILE A 76 -7.40 8.48 -15.82
C ILE A 76 -8.65 8.09 -16.64
N ASP A 77 -8.45 7.93 -17.94
CA ASP A 77 -9.52 7.57 -18.86
C ASP A 77 -9.82 6.07 -18.87
N ASP A 78 -11.01 5.74 -19.35
CA ASP A 78 -11.48 4.37 -19.66
C ASP A 78 -11.53 3.35 -18.53
N VAL A 79 -11.35 3.77 -17.27
CA VAL A 79 -11.51 2.89 -16.08
C VAL A 79 -12.34 3.54 -14.98
N ASN A 80 -12.90 2.72 -14.11
CA ASN A 80 -13.59 3.18 -12.90
C ASN A 80 -12.55 3.53 -11.83
N ILE A 81 -12.71 4.74 -11.27
CA ILE A 81 -11.98 5.17 -10.07
C ILE A 81 -12.98 5.26 -8.93
N ILE A 82 -12.73 4.46 -7.90
CA ILE A 82 -13.51 4.39 -6.68
C ILE A 82 -12.65 4.94 -5.55
N VAL A 83 -13.20 5.86 -4.75
CA VAL A 83 -12.55 6.38 -3.54
C VAL A 83 -13.53 6.18 -2.39
N GLU A 84 -13.20 5.28 -1.48
CA GLU A 84 -14.01 4.94 -0.32
C GLU A 84 -13.36 5.52 0.95
N PRO A 85 -14.00 6.44 1.68
CA PRO A 85 -13.38 7.03 2.87
C PRO A 85 -13.06 5.98 3.95
N VAL A 86 -13.95 5.01 4.15
CA VAL A 86 -13.80 3.97 5.18
C VAL A 86 -14.23 2.66 4.58
N ILE A 87 -13.33 1.69 4.56
CA ILE A 87 -13.57 0.35 4.02
C ILE A 87 -12.96 -0.71 4.93
N ASP A 88 -13.33 -1.98 4.74
CA ASP A 88 -12.65 -3.09 5.39
C ASP A 88 -11.31 -3.37 4.71
N SER A 89 -11.32 -3.61 3.40
CA SER A 89 -10.13 -3.72 2.56
C SER A 89 -10.45 -3.34 1.11
N THR A 90 -9.58 -2.55 0.48
CA THR A 90 -9.68 -2.23 -0.95
C THR A 90 -9.59 -3.49 -1.82
N ASN A 91 -8.82 -4.50 -1.40
CA ASN A 91 -8.76 -5.78 -2.11
C ASN A 91 -10.09 -6.54 -1.99
N GLN A 92 -10.63 -6.65 -0.78
CA GLN A 92 -11.89 -7.36 -0.53
C GLN A 92 -13.05 -6.75 -1.33
N TYR A 93 -13.14 -5.42 -1.31
CA TYR A 93 -14.15 -4.69 -2.07
C TYR A 93 -14.13 -5.02 -3.56
N MET A 94 -12.94 -5.10 -4.15
CA MET A 94 -12.78 -5.41 -5.57
C MET A 94 -13.03 -6.89 -5.87
N LEU A 95 -12.58 -7.81 -5.01
CA LEU A 95 -12.85 -9.25 -5.13
C LEU A 95 -14.35 -9.55 -5.22
N GLU A 96 -15.17 -8.90 -4.40
CA GLU A 96 -16.62 -9.08 -4.38
C GLU A 96 -17.34 -8.53 -5.63
N ARG A 97 -16.64 -7.73 -6.44
CA ARG A 97 -17.21 -7.00 -7.58
C ARG A 97 -16.64 -7.44 -8.92
N ILE A 98 -15.77 -8.46 -8.94
CA ILE A 98 -15.09 -8.97 -10.15
C ILE A 98 -15.98 -9.03 -11.41
N PRO A 99 -17.23 -9.54 -11.37
CA PRO A 99 -18.06 -9.62 -12.58
C PRO A 99 -18.35 -8.27 -13.26
N ASN A 100 -18.22 -7.17 -12.53
CA ASN A 100 -18.50 -5.81 -13.00
C ASN A 100 -17.24 -4.97 -13.25
N LEU A 101 -16.05 -5.56 -13.06
CA LEU A 101 -14.78 -4.84 -13.20
C LEU A 101 -14.16 -5.04 -14.58
N LYS A 102 -13.42 -4.03 -15.03
CA LYS A 102 -12.54 -4.10 -16.22
C LYS A 102 -11.09 -3.87 -15.82
N SER A 103 -10.16 -4.44 -16.57
CA SER A 103 -8.72 -4.27 -16.33
C SER A 103 -8.35 -2.79 -16.18
N GLY A 104 -7.72 -2.47 -15.06
CA GLY A 104 -7.32 -1.11 -14.67
C GLY A 104 -8.32 -0.38 -13.76
N ASP A 105 -9.52 -0.93 -13.53
CA ASP A 105 -10.42 -0.42 -12.49
C ASP A 105 -9.69 -0.41 -11.14
N THR A 106 -9.82 0.71 -10.42
CA THR A 106 -9.01 0.99 -9.23
C THR A 106 -9.90 1.48 -8.08
N CYS A 107 -9.70 0.89 -6.90
CA CYS A 107 -10.27 1.33 -5.63
C CYS A 107 -9.17 1.92 -4.75
N LEU A 108 -9.42 3.10 -4.19
CA LEU A 108 -8.58 3.74 -3.19
C LEU A 108 -9.38 3.94 -1.91
N ALA A 109 -8.69 3.99 -0.77
CA ALA A 109 -9.34 4.30 0.49
C ALA A 109 -8.52 5.24 1.37
N GLU A 110 -9.22 5.99 2.23
CA GLU A 110 -8.56 6.79 3.27
C GLU A 110 -8.18 5.93 4.48
N TYR A 111 -8.98 4.92 4.79
CA TYR A 111 -8.79 4.03 5.93
C TYR A 111 -9.27 2.62 5.62
N GLN A 112 -8.53 1.62 6.11
CA GLN A 112 -8.95 0.21 6.08
C GLN A 112 -9.07 -0.34 7.51
N SER A 113 -10.27 -0.78 7.90
CA SER A 113 -10.50 -1.38 9.22
C SER A 113 -9.91 -2.80 9.34
N ALA A 114 -9.79 -3.48 8.20
CA ALA A 114 -9.31 -4.86 8.09
C ALA A 114 -8.26 -5.00 6.97
N GLY A 115 -7.34 -4.03 6.85
CA GLY A 115 -6.23 -4.10 5.91
C GLY A 115 -5.42 -5.39 6.08
N ARG A 116 -5.08 -6.05 4.96
CA ARG A 116 -4.45 -7.38 4.95
C ARG A 116 -3.10 -7.36 4.24
N GLY A 117 -2.18 -8.16 4.76
CA GLY A 117 -0.95 -8.57 4.11
C GLY A 117 -0.96 -10.07 3.82
N ARG A 118 0.19 -10.60 3.37
CA ARG A 118 0.35 -12.04 3.11
C ARG A 118 0.19 -12.86 4.40
N ARG A 119 -0.26 -14.11 4.23
CA ARG A 119 -0.38 -15.12 5.31
C ARG A 119 -1.24 -14.64 6.49
N GLY A 120 -2.28 -13.85 6.21
CA GLY A 120 -3.23 -13.37 7.22
C GLY A 120 -2.70 -12.28 8.15
N ARG A 121 -1.50 -11.72 7.89
CA ARG A 121 -0.99 -10.59 8.68
C ARG A 121 -1.85 -9.35 8.43
N GLN A 122 -2.01 -8.53 9.46
CA GLN A 122 -2.70 -7.25 9.33
C GLN A 122 -1.78 -6.21 8.69
N TRP A 123 -2.36 -5.39 7.79
CA TRP A 123 -1.75 -4.16 7.30
C TRP A 123 -2.38 -2.97 8.04
N ILE A 124 -1.57 -2.20 8.76
CA ILE A 124 -2.03 -1.06 9.55
C ILE A 124 -2.34 0.10 8.61
N SER A 125 -3.60 0.53 8.61
CA SER A 125 -4.12 1.50 7.63
C SER A 125 -4.79 2.72 8.30
N PRO A 126 -4.05 3.58 9.02
CA PRO A 126 -4.59 4.82 9.59
C PRO A 126 -5.16 5.76 8.51
N PHE A 127 -6.14 6.55 8.92
CA PHE A 127 -6.92 7.42 8.05
C PHE A 127 -6.07 8.56 7.47
N GLY A 128 -6.05 8.67 6.14
CA GLY A 128 -5.64 9.88 5.44
C GLY A 128 -4.14 10.22 5.43
N CYS A 129 -3.27 9.37 5.99
CA CYS A 129 -1.82 9.63 6.02
C CYS A 129 -1.00 8.72 5.10
N ASN A 130 -1.59 7.71 4.48
CA ASN A 130 -0.92 6.76 3.57
C ASN A 130 -1.72 6.55 2.29
N LEU A 131 -1.21 5.74 1.37
CA LEU A 131 -1.95 5.33 0.18
C LEU A 131 -2.34 3.85 0.29
N TYR A 132 -3.63 3.56 0.17
CA TYR A 132 -4.19 2.22 0.06
C TYR A 132 -4.92 2.12 -1.26
N LEU A 133 -4.42 1.27 -2.15
CA LEU A 133 -4.87 1.18 -3.53
C LEU A 133 -5.00 -0.28 -3.93
N SER A 134 -6.08 -0.63 -4.63
CA SER A 134 -6.26 -1.93 -5.26
C SER A 134 -6.66 -1.76 -6.72
N MET A 135 -5.96 -2.45 -7.62
CA MET A 135 -6.27 -2.46 -9.05
C MET A 135 -6.69 -3.86 -9.50
N TYR A 136 -7.77 -3.95 -10.27
CA TYR A 136 -8.17 -5.19 -10.93
C TYR A 136 -7.50 -5.35 -12.29
N TRP A 137 -7.10 -6.59 -12.60
CA TRP A 137 -6.60 -6.96 -13.92
C TRP A 137 -7.09 -8.37 -14.31
N LYS A 138 -7.48 -8.54 -15.56
CA LYS A 138 -7.82 -9.84 -16.15
C LYS A 138 -6.67 -10.33 -17.03
N LEU A 139 -6.24 -11.58 -16.85
CA LEU A 139 -5.30 -12.26 -17.74
C LEU A 139 -6.00 -13.42 -18.44
N GLU A 140 -6.20 -13.33 -19.75
CA GLU A 140 -6.85 -14.38 -20.55
C GLU A 140 -6.02 -15.67 -20.63
N GLN A 141 -4.71 -15.58 -20.39
CA GLN A 141 -3.78 -16.72 -20.43
C GLN A 141 -3.83 -17.57 -19.14
N GLY A 142 -4.67 -17.19 -18.17
CA GLY A 142 -4.92 -17.94 -16.95
C GLY A 142 -3.89 -17.73 -15.83
N PRO A 143 -4.00 -18.48 -14.71
CA PRO A 143 -3.24 -18.20 -13.48
C PRO A 143 -1.73 -18.28 -13.61
N ALA A 144 -1.21 -19.13 -14.50
CA ALA A 144 0.23 -19.27 -14.74
C ALA A 144 0.87 -17.98 -15.29
N ALA A 145 0.09 -17.15 -16.00
CA ALA A 145 0.59 -15.88 -16.53
C ALA A 145 0.79 -14.82 -15.42
N ALA A 146 0.25 -15.03 -14.21
CA ALA A 146 0.47 -14.13 -13.08
C ALA A 146 1.82 -14.35 -12.37
N ILE A 147 2.60 -15.38 -12.76
CA ILE A 147 3.93 -15.63 -12.18
C ILE A 147 4.82 -14.41 -12.43
N GLY A 148 5.46 -13.93 -11.36
CA GLY A 148 6.32 -12.73 -11.41
C GLY A 148 5.57 -11.40 -11.41
N LEU A 149 4.23 -11.39 -11.43
CA LEU A 149 3.44 -10.15 -11.44
C LEU A 149 3.75 -9.23 -10.25
N SER A 150 3.90 -9.81 -9.05
CA SER A 150 4.27 -9.05 -7.85
C SER A 150 5.63 -8.34 -8.00
N LEU A 151 6.57 -8.93 -8.74
CA LEU A 151 7.88 -8.33 -9.01
C LEU A 151 7.73 -7.12 -9.94
N VAL A 152 6.91 -7.26 -10.99
CA VAL A 152 6.61 -6.16 -11.92
C VAL A 152 5.97 -4.98 -11.19
N VAL A 153 4.96 -5.25 -10.34
CA VAL A 153 4.34 -4.21 -9.51
C VAL A 153 5.38 -3.55 -8.62
N GLY A 154 6.22 -4.32 -7.92
CA GLY A 154 7.31 -3.79 -7.10
C GLY A 154 8.26 -2.87 -7.88
N ILE A 155 8.75 -3.31 -9.03
CA ILE A 155 9.66 -2.53 -9.90
C ILE A 155 9.01 -1.21 -10.28
N VAL A 156 7.78 -1.24 -10.79
CA VAL A 156 7.09 -0.07 -11.34
C VAL A 156 6.79 0.96 -10.25
N ILE A 157 6.37 0.50 -9.07
CA ILE A 157 6.14 1.40 -7.94
C ILE A 157 7.46 1.97 -7.41
N ALA A 158 8.52 1.17 -7.26
CA ALA A 158 9.84 1.66 -6.86
C ALA A 158 10.35 2.76 -7.80
N GLU A 159 10.27 2.54 -9.12
CA GLU A 159 10.68 3.52 -10.12
C GLU A 159 9.81 4.77 -10.10
N THR A 160 8.50 4.63 -9.86
CA THR A 160 7.59 5.78 -9.73
C THR A 160 7.96 6.61 -8.50
N LEU A 161 8.22 5.97 -7.36
CA LEU A 161 8.60 6.65 -6.12
C LEU A 161 9.99 7.28 -6.20
N ASN A 162 10.95 6.66 -6.89
CA ASN A 162 12.30 7.20 -7.06
C ASN A 162 12.35 8.48 -7.91
N LYS A 163 11.29 8.78 -8.68
CA LYS A 163 11.17 10.06 -9.40
C LYS A 163 10.75 11.22 -8.49
N LEU A 164 10.30 10.95 -7.27
CA LEU A 164 9.94 11.97 -6.30
C LEU A 164 11.18 12.65 -5.70
N GLY A 165 11.02 13.89 -5.24
CA GLY A 165 12.02 14.58 -4.40
C GLY A 165 13.40 14.76 -5.04
N SER A 166 13.46 14.96 -6.37
CA SER A 166 14.71 15.16 -7.12
C SER A 166 15.73 14.03 -6.97
N ASN A 167 15.28 12.77 -6.99
CA ASN A 167 16.09 11.56 -6.85
C ASN A 167 16.80 11.39 -5.49
N LYS A 168 16.34 12.10 -4.43
CA LYS A 168 16.81 11.84 -3.06
C LYS A 168 16.27 10.52 -2.52
N VAL A 169 15.06 10.14 -2.91
CA VAL A 169 14.44 8.89 -2.52
C VAL A 169 15.18 7.72 -3.15
N LYS A 170 15.51 6.71 -2.33
CA LYS A 170 16.12 5.46 -2.77
C LYS A 170 15.25 4.27 -2.35
N VAL A 171 14.12 4.12 -3.03
CA VAL A 171 13.27 2.93 -2.91
C VAL A 171 13.89 1.76 -3.65
N LYS A 172 13.96 0.63 -2.96
CA LYS A 172 14.44 -0.66 -3.43
C LYS A 172 13.34 -1.70 -3.30
N VAL A 173 13.42 -2.78 -4.09
CA VAL A 173 12.49 -3.91 -4.02
C VAL A 173 13.07 -4.99 -3.12
N LYS A 174 12.20 -5.64 -2.34
CA LYS A 174 12.50 -6.86 -1.61
C LYS A 174 11.62 -7.98 -2.15
N TRP A 175 12.26 -9.05 -2.61
CA TRP A 175 11.54 -10.20 -3.13
C TRP A 175 10.62 -10.82 -2.06
N PRO A 176 9.40 -11.27 -2.44
CA PRO A 176 8.80 -11.12 -3.76
C PRO A 176 7.89 -9.89 -3.91
N ASN A 177 7.62 -9.13 -2.84
CA ASN A 177 6.40 -8.30 -2.79
C ASN A 177 6.46 -7.07 -1.87
N ASP A 178 7.63 -6.64 -1.42
CA ASP A 178 7.74 -5.46 -0.55
C ASP A 178 8.66 -4.40 -1.16
N LEU A 179 8.45 -3.15 -0.77
CA LEU A 179 9.33 -2.02 -1.10
C LEU A 179 10.00 -1.52 0.17
N TYR A 180 11.27 -1.20 0.05
CA TYR A 180 12.13 -0.83 1.15
C TYR A 180 12.79 0.53 0.88
N MET A 181 12.97 1.30 1.94
CA MET A 181 13.74 2.54 1.96
C MET A 181 14.62 2.50 3.20
N ASN A 182 15.92 2.68 3.02
CA ASN A 182 16.91 2.60 4.11
C ASN A 182 16.80 1.29 4.92
N ASP A 183 16.65 0.14 4.23
CA ASP A 183 16.46 -1.19 4.82
C ASP A 183 15.21 -1.35 5.74
N LYS A 184 14.28 -0.39 5.69
CA LYS A 184 12.99 -0.45 6.40
C LYS A 184 11.85 -0.61 5.42
N LYS A 185 10.78 -1.28 5.84
CA LYS A 185 9.61 -1.49 4.97
C LYS A 185 8.89 -0.17 4.72
N LEU A 186 8.74 0.19 3.44
CA LEU A 186 8.04 1.38 2.98
C LEU A 186 6.64 1.03 2.45
N ALA A 187 6.52 -0.06 1.70
CA ALA A 187 5.25 -0.49 1.15
C ALA A 187 5.14 -2.02 1.08
N GLY A 188 3.90 -2.50 1.07
CA GLY A 188 3.56 -3.90 0.87
C GLY A 188 2.67 -4.07 -0.36
N ILE A 189 2.93 -5.13 -1.12
CA ILE A 189 2.12 -5.53 -2.28
C ILE A 189 1.47 -6.87 -1.96
N LEU A 190 0.17 -6.97 -2.21
CA LEU A 190 -0.63 -8.19 -2.05
C LEU A 190 -1.39 -8.47 -3.34
N VAL A 191 -0.90 -9.45 -4.10
CA VAL A 191 -1.58 -9.94 -5.30
C VAL A 191 -2.47 -11.11 -4.90
N GLU A 192 -3.79 -10.96 -5.09
CA GLU A 192 -4.79 -12.01 -4.89
C GLU A 192 -5.32 -12.45 -6.25
N LEU A 193 -5.44 -13.76 -6.45
CA LEU A 193 -5.82 -14.36 -7.72
C LEU A 193 -7.03 -15.27 -7.53
N THR A 194 -7.99 -15.15 -8.41
CA THR A 194 -9.14 -16.06 -8.55
C THR A 194 -9.23 -16.52 -10.00
N GLY A 195 -9.64 -17.77 -10.21
CA GLY A 195 -9.68 -18.38 -11.54
C GLY A 195 -9.30 -19.85 -11.47
N LYS A 196 -9.83 -20.65 -12.41
CA LYS A 196 -9.51 -22.08 -12.53
C LYS A 196 -8.53 -22.30 -13.68
N THR A 197 -7.76 -23.38 -13.61
CA THR A 197 -6.92 -23.81 -14.74
C THR A 197 -7.80 -24.02 -15.97
N GLY A 198 -7.45 -23.37 -17.09
CA GLY A 198 -8.22 -23.41 -18.33
C GLY A 198 -9.24 -22.27 -18.49
N ASP A 199 -9.32 -21.35 -17.53
CA ASP A 199 -10.09 -20.10 -17.60
C ASP A 199 -9.19 -18.89 -17.37
N ALA A 200 -9.71 -17.69 -17.64
CA ALA A 200 -9.02 -16.45 -17.36
C ALA A 200 -8.72 -16.30 -15.86
N ALA A 201 -7.60 -15.65 -15.54
CA ALA A 201 -7.27 -15.27 -14.18
C ALA A 201 -7.78 -13.85 -13.89
N HIS A 202 -8.46 -13.71 -12.76
CA HIS A 202 -8.91 -12.45 -12.20
C HIS A 202 -7.97 -12.07 -11.06
N ILE A 203 -7.32 -10.92 -11.18
CA ILE A 203 -6.24 -10.50 -10.30
C ILE A 203 -6.60 -9.20 -9.61
N ILE A 204 -6.42 -9.16 -8.30
CA ILE A 204 -6.52 -7.94 -7.50
C ILE A 204 -5.15 -7.62 -6.93
N ILE A 205 -4.59 -6.49 -7.35
CA ILE A 205 -3.27 -6.01 -6.94
C ILE A 205 -3.47 -4.96 -5.86
N GLY A 206 -3.29 -5.35 -4.59
CA GLY A 206 -3.31 -4.47 -3.43
C GLY A 206 -1.95 -3.86 -3.15
N ILE A 207 -1.91 -2.55 -2.88
CA ILE A 207 -0.71 -1.76 -2.64
C ILE A 207 -0.99 -0.86 -1.44
N GLY A 208 -0.21 -1.04 -0.38
CA GLY A 208 -0.17 -0.14 0.78
C GLY A 208 1.17 0.57 0.85
N ILE A 209 1.19 1.90 0.74
CA ILE A 209 2.42 2.72 0.78
C ILE A 209 2.37 3.65 1.99
N ASN A 210 3.39 3.58 2.83
CA ASN A 210 3.56 4.51 3.93
C ASN A 210 4.01 5.87 3.38
N ILE A 211 3.14 6.87 3.49
CA ILE A 211 3.45 8.23 3.03
C ILE A 211 3.86 9.07 4.22
N GLY A 212 2.93 9.29 5.15
CA GLY A 212 3.06 10.24 6.25
C GLY A 212 2.73 9.66 7.62
N MET A 213 2.63 8.33 7.75
CA MET A 213 2.39 7.68 9.04
C MET A 213 3.56 7.91 9.99
N ASP A 214 3.26 8.21 11.25
CA ASP A 214 4.19 8.25 12.37
C ASP A 214 3.74 7.28 13.50
N LYS A 215 4.48 7.26 14.62
CA LYS A 215 4.12 6.40 15.77
C LYS A 215 2.78 6.78 16.42
N ASN A 216 2.34 8.02 16.33
CA ASN A 216 1.08 8.51 16.90
C ASN A 216 -0.14 8.06 16.09
N ASN A 217 0.05 7.59 14.85
CA ASN A 217 -1.02 7.03 14.03
C ASN A 217 -1.30 5.54 14.32
N VAL A 218 -0.42 4.87 15.06
CA VAL A 218 -0.54 3.45 15.39
C VAL A 218 -1.14 3.34 16.79
N GLU A 219 -2.27 2.63 16.92
CA GLU A 219 -2.85 2.37 18.24
C GLU A 219 -1.87 1.56 19.10
N ASP A 220 -1.77 1.88 20.39
CA ASP A 220 -0.81 1.25 21.32
C ASP A 220 -0.90 -0.28 21.37
N ASN A 221 -2.08 -0.84 21.06
CA ASN A 221 -2.33 -2.29 21.04
C ASN A 221 -2.01 -2.97 19.69
N LYS A 222 -1.66 -2.22 18.65
CA LYS A 222 -1.29 -2.73 17.32
C LYS A 222 0.22 -2.62 17.11
N ALA A 223 0.96 -3.60 17.60
CA ALA A 223 2.42 -3.63 17.46
C ALA A 223 2.84 -3.94 16.01
N ILE A 224 3.68 -3.08 15.43
CA ILE A 224 4.40 -3.36 14.17
C ILE A 224 5.78 -3.89 14.54
N ASN A 225 5.95 -5.21 14.48
CA ASN A 225 7.17 -5.89 14.94
C ASN A 225 8.39 -5.73 14.01
N GLN A 226 8.25 -5.04 12.89
CA GLN A 226 9.33 -4.79 11.93
C GLN A 226 9.57 -3.29 11.76
N SER A 227 10.82 -2.92 11.48
CA SER A 227 11.15 -1.54 11.13
C SER A 227 10.46 -1.12 9.83
N TRP A 228 9.88 0.08 9.85
CA TRP A 228 9.20 0.69 8.72
C TRP A 228 9.67 2.13 8.52
N ALA A 229 9.45 2.65 7.33
CA ALA A 229 9.73 4.04 6.94
C ALA A 229 8.49 4.65 6.27
N SER A 230 8.47 5.98 6.19
CA SER A 230 7.45 6.77 5.51
C SER A 230 8.11 7.64 4.45
N LEU A 231 7.46 7.88 3.32
CA LEU A 231 8.05 8.73 2.26
C LEU A 231 8.39 10.15 2.75
N ILE A 232 7.63 10.69 3.71
CA ILE A 232 7.91 12.00 4.30
C ILE A 232 9.26 12.09 5.04
N ASP A 233 9.89 10.95 5.34
CA ASP A 233 11.23 10.93 5.95
C ASP A 233 12.28 11.52 4.99
N GLU A 234 12.04 11.48 3.67
CA GLU A 234 12.99 11.92 2.63
C GLU A 234 12.41 13.00 1.69
N VAL A 235 11.07 13.16 1.64
CA VAL A 235 10.37 14.07 0.73
C VAL A 235 9.22 14.79 1.43
N ASN A 236 9.29 16.12 1.47
CA ASN A 236 8.20 16.94 1.99
C ASN A 236 7.05 17.08 0.97
N ASP A 237 5.86 17.42 1.46
CA ASP A 237 4.72 17.90 0.67
C ASP A 237 4.27 16.95 -0.47
N ILE A 238 4.19 15.65 -0.18
CA ILE A 238 3.70 14.66 -1.14
C ILE A 238 2.21 14.87 -1.41
N GLU A 239 1.86 15.12 -2.67
CA GLU A 239 0.48 15.20 -3.12
C GLU A 239 -0.08 13.79 -3.40
N ARG A 240 -1.01 13.31 -2.57
CA ARG A 240 -1.56 11.95 -2.59
C ARG A 240 -2.37 11.66 -3.85
N ASN A 241 -3.10 12.65 -4.40
CA ASN A 241 -3.89 12.45 -5.61
C ASN A 241 -2.97 12.30 -6.83
N GLU A 242 -1.97 13.16 -6.98
CA GLU A 242 -0.95 13.12 -8.02
C GLU A 242 -0.14 11.82 -7.95
N LEU A 243 0.29 11.42 -6.76
CA LEU A 243 0.98 10.14 -6.56
C LEU A 243 0.10 8.96 -6.98
N SER A 244 -1.19 9.00 -6.63
CA SER A 244 -2.16 7.97 -7.03
C SER A 244 -2.30 7.90 -8.56
N ILE A 245 -2.46 9.06 -9.22
CA ILE A 245 -2.55 9.16 -10.68
C ILE A 245 -1.30 8.54 -11.34
N ASN A 246 -0.11 8.95 -10.90
CA ASN A 246 1.15 8.47 -11.43
C ASN A 246 1.29 6.94 -11.27
N ILE A 247 0.96 6.40 -10.10
CA ILE A 247 0.97 4.95 -9.84
C ILE A 247 -0.02 4.21 -10.74
N ILE A 248 -1.25 4.70 -10.88
CA ILE A 248 -2.28 4.05 -11.69
C ILE A 248 -1.84 4.00 -13.16
N GLN A 249 -1.33 5.09 -13.71
CA GLN A 249 -0.89 5.18 -15.10
C GLN A 249 0.31 4.27 -15.39
N THR A 250 1.32 4.29 -14.51
CA THR A 250 2.53 3.48 -14.71
C THR A 250 2.24 1.99 -14.54
N LEU A 251 1.37 1.60 -13.59
CA LEU A 251 0.93 0.22 -13.45
C LEU A 251 0.15 -0.25 -14.67
N ARG A 252 -0.85 0.48 -15.14
CA ARG A 252 -1.63 0.09 -16.33
C ARG A 252 -0.71 -0.15 -17.54
N THR A 253 0.23 0.75 -17.77
CA THR A 253 1.21 0.64 -18.85
C THR A 253 2.08 -0.62 -18.69
N ALA A 254 2.57 -0.87 -17.48
CA ALA A 254 3.40 -2.03 -17.20
C ALA A 254 2.64 -3.36 -17.30
N LEU A 255 1.37 -3.39 -16.88
CA LEU A 255 0.53 -4.59 -16.94
C LEU A 255 0.21 -4.98 -18.38
N VAL A 256 -0.03 -4.01 -19.27
CA VAL A 256 -0.18 -4.27 -20.71
C VAL A 256 1.10 -4.86 -21.30
N LEU A 257 2.28 -4.36 -20.90
CA LEU A 257 3.55 -4.91 -21.34
C LEU A 257 3.79 -6.33 -20.79
N PHE A 258 3.49 -6.54 -19.50
CA PHE A 258 3.61 -7.82 -18.83
C PHE A 258 2.71 -8.88 -19.46
N GLU A 259 1.47 -8.54 -19.80
CA GLU A 259 0.54 -9.46 -20.49
C GLU A 259 1.11 -9.95 -21.83
N LYS A 260 1.83 -9.09 -22.55
CA LYS A 260 2.40 -9.42 -23.87
C LYS A 260 3.75 -10.15 -23.82
N ALA A 261 4.61 -9.76 -22.88
CA ALA A 261 6.02 -10.16 -22.87
C ALA A 261 6.46 -10.88 -21.59
N GLY A 262 5.55 -11.09 -20.64
CA GLY A 262 5.84 -11.67 -19.33
C GLY A 262 6.85 -10.84 -18.53
N LEU A 263 7.64 -11.53 -17.70
CA LEU A 263 8.61 -10.91 -16.80
C LEU A 263 9.88 -10.41 -17.52
N LYS A 264 10.19 -10.92 -18.72
CA LYS A 264 11.47 -10.70 -19.41
C LYS A 264 11.89 -9.22 -19.52
N PRO A 265 11.03 -8.26 -19.91
CA PRO A 265 11.41 -6.84 -20.00
C PRO A 265 11.72 -6.17 -18.66
N PHE A 266 11.41 -6.83 -17.54
CA PHE A 266 11.53 -6.30 -16.20
C PHE A 266 12.74 -6.85 -15.43
N ILE A 267 13.37 -7.93 -15.92
CA ILE A 267 14.48 -8.60 -15.23
C ILE A 267 15.65 -7.65 -14.98
N GLU A 268 16.12 -6.91 -15.99
CA GLU A 268 17.24 -5.97 -15.81
C GLU A 268 16.88 -4.82 -14.86
N ARG A 269 15.61 -4.42 -14.83
CA ARG A 269 15.11 -3.38 -13.93
C ARG A 269 15.08 -3.87 -12.48
N TRP A 270 14.75 -5.15 -12.26
CA TRP A 270 14.85 -5.79 -10.95
C TRP A 270 16.25 -5.64 -10.36
N PHE A 271 17.29 -6.04 -11.10
CA PHE A 271 18.67 -6.01 -10.59
C PHE A 271 19.16 -4.61 -10.20
N LYS A 272 18.63 -3.54 -10.79
CA LYS A 272 18.95 -2.15 -10.41
C LYS A 272 18.31 -1.74 -9.07
N LEU A 273 17.21 -2.39 -8.71
CA LEU A 273 16.35 -2.04 -7.58
C LEU A 273 16.43 -3.05 -6.43
N ASP A 274 17.00 -4.23 -6.66
CA ASP A 274 17.09 -5.30 -5.69
C ASP A 274 17.87 -4.84 -4.44
N ASN A 275 17.18 -4.81 -3.30
CA ASN A 275 17.73 -4.33 -2.04
C ASN A 275 18.75 -5.32 -1.44
N PHE A 276 18.59 -6.60 -1.76
CA PHE A 276 19.28 -7.71 -1.09
C PHE A 276 20.25 -8.45 -2.01
N PHE A 277 20.33 -8.08 -3.29
CA PHE A 277 21.34 -8.57 -4.22
C PHE A 277 22.75 -8.58 -3.62
N ASN A 278 23.42 -9.73 -3.70
CA ASN A 278 24.74 -10.02 -3.15
C ASN A 278 24.87 -9.91 -1.62
N ARG A 279 23.77 -9.85 -0.86
CA ARG A 279 23.76 -9.83 0.60
C ARG A 279 23.41 -11.21 1.15
N LYS A 280 23.92 -11.51 2.35
CA LYS A 280 23.56 -12.72 3.10
C LYS A 280 22.16 -12.55 3.69
N ILE A 281 21.24 -13.45 3.35
CA ILE A 281 19.85 -13.40 3.78
C ILE A 281 19.41 -14.72 4.44
N LYS A 282 18.29 -14.66 5.17
CA LYS A 282 17.51 -15.81 5.61
C LYS A 282 16.26 -15.90 4.75
N LEU A 283 15.99 -17.07 4.18
CA LEU A 283 14.79 -17.41 3.45
C LEU A 283 13.95 -18.37 4.30
N LEU A 284 12.75 -17.94 4.68
CA LEU A 284 11.77 -18.75 5.40
C LEU A 284 10.79 -19.37 4.40
N ILE A 285 10.75 -20.70 4.33
CA ILE A 285 9.82 -21.48 3.49
C ILE A 285 9.15 -22.53 4.36
N GLY A 286 7.83 -22.42 4.54
CA GLY A 286 7.14 -23.28 5.50
C GLY A 286 7.71 -23.07 6.90
N ASN A 287 8.31 -24.13 7.46
CA ASN A 287 9.03 -24.11 8.74
C ASN A 287 10.56 -24.09 8.59
N ASP A 288 11.07 -24.18 7.36
CA ASP A 288 12.50 -24.25 7.09
C ASP A 288 13.11 -22.86 6.97
N ILE A 289 14.32 -22.70 7.52
CA ILE A 289 15.13 -21.49 7.38
C ILE A 289 16.36 -21.85 6.57
N ILE A 290 16.47 -21.27 5.38
CA ILE A 290 17.60 -21.45 4.47
C ILE A 290 18.45 -20.19 4.51
N VAL A 291 19.75 -20.34 4.70
CA VAL A 291 20.70 -19.23 4.74
C VAL A 291 21.58 -19.27 3.50
N GLY A 292 21.80 -18.11 2.87
CA GLY A 292 22.67 -18.01 1.70
C GLY A 292 22.86 -16.57 1.26
N ILE A 293 23.54 -16.40 0.13
CA ILE A 293 23.74 -15.10 -0.51
C ILE A 293 22.74 -14.96 -1.66
N GLU A 294 21.94 -13.91 -1.66
CA GLU A 294 21.01 -13.64 -2.74
C GLU A 294 21.75 -13.27 -4.03
N ARG A 295 21.37 -13.90 -5.13
CA ARG A 295 21.90 -13.67 -6.48
C ARG A 295 20.80 -13.17 -7.43
N GLY A 296 19.78 -12.54 -6.89
CA GLY A 296 18.65 -11.96 -7.61
C GLY A 296 17.62 -13.01 -8.00
N ILE A 297 17.05 -12.88 -9.20
CA ILE A 297 15.98 -13.75 -9.71
C ILE A 297 16.33 -14.39 -11.05
N ASN A 298 15.74 -15.55 -11.34
CA ASN A 298 15.77 -16.14 -12.68
C ASN A 298 14.66 -15.58 -13.60
N GLU A 299 14.57 -16.10 -14.83
CA GLU A 299 13.60 -15.67 -15.83
C GLU A 299 12.13 -15.90 -15.43
N GLN A 300 11.88 -16.82 -14.50
CA GLN A 300 10.56 -17.10 -13.94
C GLN A 300 10.28 -16.31 -12.66
N GLY A 301 11.22 -15.47 -12.20
CA GLY A 301 11.09 -14.67 -10.98
C GLY A 301 11.36 -15.44 -9.69
N ALA A 302 11.91 -16.65 -9.76
CA ALA A 302 12.35 -17.40 -8.59
C ALA A 302 13.61 -16.77 -8.01
N LEU A 303 13.66 -16.64 -6.68
CA LEU A 303 14.83 -16.16 -5.94
C LEU A 303 15.99 -17.14 -6.12
N LEU A 304 17.16 -16.63 -6.53
CA LEU A 304 18.39 -17.40 -6.63
C LEU A 304 19.19 -17.23 -5.34
N LEU A 305 19.39 -18.32 -4.61
CA LEU A 305 20.16 -18.30 -3.36
C LEU A 305 21.41 -19.17 -3.50
N GLN A 306 22.58 -18.55 -3.32
CA GLN A 306 23.84 -19.27 -3.25
C GLN A 306 24.06 -19.82 -1.83
N LYS A 307 24.15 -21.14 -1.70
CA LYS A 307 24.45 -21.86 -0.45
C LYS A 307 25.95 -21.81 -0.13
N GLU A 308 26.32 -22.26 1.06
CA GLU A 308 27.72 -22.26 1.54
C GLU A 308 28.65 -23.15 0.70
N ASN A 309 28.11 -24.23 0.10
CA ASN A 309 28.84 -25.10 -0.83
C ASN A 309 29.05 -24.47 -2.23
N GLY A 310 28.60 -23.24 -2.45
CA GLY A 310 28.69 -22.51 -3.72
C GLY A 310 27.56 -22.77 -4.71
N GLU A 311 26.69 -23.76 -4.46
CA GLU A 311 25.54 -24.10 -5.30
C GLU A 311 24.49 -22.97 -5.31
N ILE A 312 23.95 -22.65 -6.48
CA ILE A 312 22.85 -21.68 -6.63
C ILE A 312 21.54 -22.44 -6.84
N VAL A 313 20.58 -22.23 -5.94
CA VAL A 313 19.28 -22.92 -5.95
C VAL A 313 18.14 -21.92 -6.14
N PRO A 314 17.20 -22.15 -7.06
CA PRO A 314 16.02 -21.31 -7.26
C PRO A 314 14.88 -21.63 -6.27
N TYR A 315 14.18 -20.59 -5.78
CA TYR A 315 13.02 -20.72 -4.89
C TYR A 315 11.83 -19.87 -5.38
N ILE A 316 10.64 -20.48 -5.48
CA ILE A 316 9.43 -19.86 -6.06
C ILE A 316 8.52 -19.24 -4.98
N GLY A 317 8.79 -19.50 -3.70
CA GLY A 317 8.00 -18.98 -2.58
C GLY A 317 8.82 -18.82 -1.32
N GLY A 318 8.28 -18.09 -0.36
CA GLY A 318 8.91 -17.80 0.93
C GLY A 318 8.85 -16.33 1.33
N GLU A 319 9.55 -16.02 2.43
CA GLU A 319 9.82 -14.68 2.92
C GLU A 319 11.32 -14.53 3.17
N ILE A 320 11.92 -13.47 2.64
CA ILE A 320 13.32 -13.13 2.93
C ILE A 320 13.43 -12.02 3.97
N SER A 321 14.47 -12.13 4.78
CA SER A 321 14.91 -11.07 5.68
C SER A 321 16.43 -10.99 5.70
N LEU A 322 16.94 -9.78 6.01
CA LEU A 322 18.33 -9.66 6.41
C LEU A 322 18.55 -10.42 7.71
N ARG A 323 19.77 -10.89 7.88
CA ARG A 323 20.22 -11.45 9.15
C ARG A 323 20.15 -10.35 10.21
N SER A 324 19.08 -10.31 10.99
CA SER A 324 19.18 -9.84 12.37
C SER A 324 20.00 -10.92 13.09
N ASN A 325 21.26 -10.62 13.33
CA ASN A 325 21.85 -11.10 14.56
C ASN A 325 21.23 -10.21 15.64
N GLU A 326 20.61 -10.87 16.62
CA GLU A 326 19.78 -10.31 17.71
C GLU A 326 18.31 -10.03 17.35
#